data_AF-A0A653D8G3-F1
#
_entry.id   AF-A0A653D8G3-F1
#
_cell.length_a   1.000
_cell.length_b   1.000
_cell.length_c   1.000
_cell.angle_alpha   90.00
_cell.angle_beta   90.00
_cell.angle_gamma   90.00
#
_symmetry.space_group_name_H-M   'P 1'
#
loop_
_entity.id
_entity.type
_entity.pdbx_description
1 polymer ?
#
loop_
_entity_poly.entity_id
_entity_poly.type
_entity_poly.pdbx_seq_one_letter_code
_entity_poly.pdbx_strand_id
1 'polypeptide(L)'
;MPGVGVLFFVAVGIAQTWAQQYLNNRPFPTYSLENMPETTFSCRDKILGGYYADPDTQCQMFHICVKVAGVGVQDFRFLCPNGTAFDQDHQICAEWEDVDCDASTLYYSSDNFDLYRIGSG
;
A
#
# COMPACT_ATOMS: atom_id res chain seq x y z
N MET A 1 43.00 -26.11 -13.26
CA MET A 1 41.66 -26.30 -13.87
C MET A 1 40.72 -25.22 -13.33
N PRO A 2 40.64 -24.03 -13.96
CA PRO A 2 39.94 -22.85 -13.43
C PRO A 2 38.47 -22.73 -13.89
N GLY A 3 37.77 -23.85 -14.13
CA GLY A 3 36.48 -23.86 -14.83
C GLY A 3 35.22 -23.91 -13.96
N VAL A 4 35.34 -24.30 -12.69
CA VAL A 4 34.15 -24.59 -11.84
C VAL A 4 33.64 -23.34 -11.11
N GLY A 5 34.54 -22.41 -10.75
CA GLY A 5 34.16 -21.19 -10.02
C GLY A 5 33.38 -20.18 -10.86
N VAL A 6 33.73 -20.00 -12.14
CA VAL A 6 33.11 -19.00 -13.03
C VAL A 6 31.65 -19.34 -13.34
N LEU A 7 31.34 -20.63 -13.53
CA LEU A 7 29.98 -21.08 -13.84
C LEU A 7 29.00 -20.87 -12.68
N PHE A 8 29.45 -20.99 -11.43
CA PHE A 8 28.64 -20.69 -10.25
C PHE A 8 28.28 -19.20 -10.14
N PHE A 9 29.24 -18.30 -10.35
CA PHE A 9 28.97 -16.85 -10.32
C PHE A 9 28.09 -16.39 -11.48
N VAL A 10 28.25 -16.97 -12.67
CA VAL A 10 27.36 -16.69 -13.81
C VAL A 10 25.97 -17.20 -13.47
N ALA A 11 25.78 -18.46 -13.07
CA ALA A 11 24.47 -19.03 -12.72
C ALA A 11 23.73 -18.26 -11.61
N VAL A 12 24.45 -17.78 -10.59
CA VAL A 12 23.88 -16.92 -9.53
C VAL A 12 23.58 -15.51 -10.04
N GLY A 13 24.43 -14.93 -10.90
CA GLY A 13 24.21 -13.62 -11.52
C GLY A 13 23.06 -13.59 -12.54
N ILE A 14 22.82 -14.67 -13.29
CA ILE A 14 21.60 -14.86 -14.08
C ILE A 14 20.41 -15.24 -13.18
N ALA A 15 20.53 -15.96 -12.08
CA ALA A 15 19.37 -16.12 -11.18
C ALA A 15 18.93 -14.79 -10.53
N GLN A 16 19.89 -13.92 -10.19
CA GLN A 16 19.65 -12.62 -9.54
C GLN A 16 19.05 -11.59 -10.50
N THR A 17 19.59 -11.46 -11.71
CA THR A 17 19.10 -10.47 -12.70
C THR A 17 17.70 -10.77 -13.21
N TRP A 18 17.31 -12.04 -13.29
CA TRP A 18 15.98 -12.41 -13.76
C TRP A 18 14.90 -12.14 -12.69
N ALA A 19 15.18 -12.40 -11.41
CA ALA A 19 14.26 -12.06 -10.32
C ALA A 19 14.03 -10.53 -10.18
N GLN A 20 15.07 -9.72 -10.32
CA GLN A 20 14.95 -8.26 -10.29
C GLN A 20 14.16 -7.71 -11.49
N GLN A 21 14.36 -8.25 -12.69
CA GLN A 21 13.62 -7.80 -13.87
C GLN A 21 12.12 -8.20 -13.83
N TYR A 22 11.77 -9.30 -13.16
CA TYR A 22 10.38 -9.68 -12.88
C TYR A 22 9.69 -8.77 -11.85
N LEU A 23 10.40 -8.27 -10.83
CA LEU A 23 9.85 -7.31 -9.87
C LEU A 23 9.65 -5.91 -10.49
N ASN A 24 10.53 -5.51 -11.39
CA ASN A 24 10.46 -4.22 -12.07
C ASN A 24 9.29 -4.09 -13.07
N ASN A 25 8.62 -5.20 -13.41
CA ASN A 25 7.52 -5.23 -14.38
C ASN A 25 6.16 -5.55 -13.75
N ARG A 26 5.95 -5.27 -12.45
CA ARG A 26 4.62 -5.45 -11.84
C ARG A 26 3.61 -4.50 -12.51
N PRO A 27 2.55 -5.02 -13.16
CA PRO A 27 1.54 -4.16 -13.75
C PRO A 27 0.83 -3.39 -12.65
N PHE A 28 0.54 -2.11 -12.89
CA PHE A 28 -0.23 -1.31 -11.94
C PHE A 28 -1.65 -1.87 -11.80
N PRO A 29 -2.24 -1.80 -10.60
CA PRO A 29 -3.61 -2.21 -10.37
C PRO A 29 -4.61 -1.29 -11.11
N THR A 30 -5.71 -1.87 -11.59
CA THR A 30 -6.80 -1.13 -12.28
C THR A 30 -8.17 -1.55 -11.74
N TYR A 31 -8.36 -1.40 -10.43
CA TYR A 31 -9.65 -1.62 -9.78
C TYR A 31 -10.65 -0.54 -10.19
N SER A 32 -11.94 -0.88 -10.18
CA SER A 32 -13.02 0.05 -10.50
C SER A 32 -13.96 0.23 -9.31
N LEU A 33 -14.57 1.41 -9.21
CA LEU A 33 -15.53 1.73 -8.14
C LEU A 33 -16.77 0.82 -8.14
N GLU A 34 -17.12 0.26 -9.30
CA GLU A 34 -18.27 -0.65 -9.45
C GLU A 34 -17.98 -2.06 -8.93
N ASN A 35 -16.71 -2.49 -8.92
CA ASN A 35 -16.29 -3.84 -8.57
C ASN A 35 -15.07 -3.82 -7.62
N MET A 36 -15.18 -3.07 -6.52
CA MET A 36 -14.14 -3.09 -5.48
C MET A 36 -14.14 -4.45 -4.77
N PRO A 37 -12.98 -5.12 -4.67
CA PRO A 37 -12.89 -6.39 -3.95
C PRO A 37 -13.10 -6.19 -2.45
N GLU A 38 -13.59 -7.24 -1.79
CA GLU A 38 -13.54 -7.32 -0.33
C GLU A 38 -12.12 -7.68 0.11
N THR A 39 -11.62 -6.98 1.12
CA THR A 39 -10.25 -7.14 1.63
C THR A 39 -10.25 -7.44 3.12
N THR A 40 -9.07 -7.74 3.66
CA THR A 40 -8.92 -8.08 5.07
C THR A 40 -8.87 -6.85 5.99
N PHE A 41 -8.91 -5.64 5.42
CA PHE A 41 -8.83 -4.40 6.18
C PHE A 41 -10.01 -4.21 7.16
N SER A 42 -9.71 -3.63 8.33
CA SER A 42 -10.74 -3.27 9.31
C SER A 42 -10.33 -2.08 10.16
N CYS A 43 -11.31 -1.22 10.45
CA CYS A 43 -11.16 -0.06 11.34
C CYS A 43 -11.09 -0.37 12.84
N ARG A 44 -11.17 -1.64 13.25
CA ARG A 44 -11.26 -2.02 14.67
C ARG A 44 -10.05 -1.56 15.50
N ASP A 45 -8.85 -1.70 14.94
CA ASP A 45 -7.57 -1.37 15.58
C ASP A 45 -6.89 -0.20 14.87
N LYS A 46 -7.70 0.74 14.38
CA LYS A 46 -7.26 1.91 13.61
C LYS A 46 -7.70 3.17 14.32
N ILE A 47 -6.97 4.24 14.04
CA ILE A 47 -7.26 5.55 14.58
C ILE A 47 -8.42 6.16 13.79
N LEU A 48 -9.41 6.69 14.52
CA LEU A 48 -10.57 7.34 13.92
C LEU A 48 -10.17 8.68 13.28
N GLY A 49 -10.58 8.92 12.05
CA GLY A 49 -10.17 10.03 11.19
C GLY A 49 -8.91 9.73 10.37
N GLY A 50 -8.29 8.56 10.55
CA GLY A 50 -7.10 8.14 9.80
C GLY A 50 -7.43 7.57 8.42
N TYR A 51 -6.44 7.67 7.52
CA TYR A 51 -6.46 7.12 6.17
C TYR A 51 -5.45 5.97 6.11
N TYR A 52 -5.84 4.89 5.43
CA TYR A 52 -5.10 3.64 5.44
C TYR A 52 -5.04 3.02 4.05
N ALA A 53 -3.85 2.93 3.48
CA ALA A 53 -3.58 2.18 2.25
C ALA A 53 -4.02 0.72 2.42
N ASP A 54 -4.57 0.09 1.38
CA ASP A 54 -4.92 -1.33 1.41
C ASP A 54 -3.92 -2.18 0.60
N PRO A 55 -3.03 -2.93 1.27
CA PRO A 55 -2.07 -3.81 0.61
C PRO A 55 -2.72 -4.91 -0.24
N ASP A 56 -3.93 -5.38 0.11
CA ASP A 56 -4.63 -6.44 -0.62
C ASP A 56 -5.03 -5.97 -2.04
N THR A 57 -5.10 -4.65 -2.24
CA THR A 57 -5.38 -4.01 -3.55
C THR A 57 -4.18 -3.29 -4.13
N GLN A 58 -2.97 -3.68 -3.72
CA GLN A 58 -1.75 -3.02 -4.18
C GLN A 58 -1.83 -1.50 -3.91
N CYS A 59 -2.41 -1.11 -2.77
CA CYS A 59 -2.59 0.27 -2.32
C CYS A 59 -3.36 1.18 -3.29
N GLN A 60 -3.97 0.68 -4.36
CA GLN A 60 -4.85 1.50 -5.18
C GLN A 60 -6.12 1.85 -4.41
N MET A 61 -6.59 0.94 -3.56
CA MET A 61 -7.65 1.22 -2.60
C MET A 61 -7.06 1.72 -1.28
N PHE A 62 -7.78 2.63 -0.65
CA PHE A 62 -7.51 3.07 0.71
C PHE A 62 -8.81 3.26 1.49
N HIS A 63 -8.68 3.23 2.81
CA HIS A 63 -9.77 3.24 3.76
C HIS A 63 -9.72 4.48 4.64
N ILE A 64 -10.89 5.01 4.99
CA ILE A 64 -11.04 6.08 5.98
C ILE A 64 -11.93 5.58 7.11
N CYS A 65 -11.39 5.55 8.32
CA CYS A 65 -12.10 5.08 9.50
C CYS A 65 -12.78 6.24 10.21
N VAL A 66 -14.10 6.39 10.11
CA VAL A 66 -14.82 7.54 10.68
C VAL A 66 -15.85 7.09 11.72
N LYS A 67 -15.96 7.82 12.84
CA LYS A 67 -17.06 7.61 13.79
C LYS A 67 -18.26 8.44 13.41
N VAL A 68 -19.33 7.78 12.99
CA VAL A 68 -20.60 8.41 12.63
C VAL A 68 -21.56 8.33 13.83
N ALA A 69 -22.09 9.49 14.25
CA ALA A 69 -23.01 9.58 15.38
C ALA A 69 -24.25 8.71 15.16
N GLY A 70 -24.58 7.86 16.15
CA GLY A 70 -25.73 6.96 16.09
C GLY A 70 -25.53 5.68 15.26
N VAL A 71 -24.47 5.59 14.45
CA VAL A 71 -24.16 4.40 13.62
C VAL A 71 -22.97 3.62 14.17
N GLY A 72 -21.95 4.34 14.68
CA GLY A 72 -20.71 3.74 15.17
C GLY A 72 -19.53 4.01 14.23
N VAL A 73 -18.49 3.18 14.32
CA VAL A 73 -17.31 3.28 13.45
C VAL A 73 -17.66 2.74 12.07
N GLN A 74 -17.32 3.49 11.03
CA GLN A 74 -17.55 3.16 9.63
C GLN A 74 -16.22 3.11 8.88
N ASP A 75 -16.14 2.20 7.92
CA ASP A 75 -15.05 2.06 6.96
C ASP A 75 -15.53 2.58 5.60
N PHE A 76 -14.92 3.67 5.12
CA PHE A 76 -15.17 4.18 3.78
C PHE A 76 -14.02 3.83 2.86
N ARG A 77 -14.33 3.18 1.74
CA ARG A 77 -13.36 2.72 0.75
C ARG A 77 -13.30 3.66 -0.44
N PHE A 78 -12.10 3.99 -0.88
CA PHE A 78 -11.85 4.87 -2.02
C PHE A 78 -10.76 4.27 -2.91
N LEU A 79 -10.79 4.62 -4.19
CA LEU A 79 -9.78 4.22 -5.17
C LEU A 79 -8.99 5.43 -5.66
N CYS A 80 -7.68 5.30 -5.68
CA CYS A 80 -6.81 6.16 -6.45
C CYS A 80 -7.03 5.94 -7.97
N PRO A 81 -6.83 6.98 -8.80
CA PRO A 81 -6.89 6.84 -10.26
C PRO A 81 -6.01 5.71 -10.82
N ASN A 82 -6.34 5.21 -12.01
CA ASN A 82 -5.55 4.18 -12.67
C ASN A 82 -4.10 4.63 -12.87
N GLY A 83 -3.15 3.78 -12.51
CA GLY A 83 -1.71 4.08 -12.56
C GLY A 83 -1.16 4.76 -11.31
N THR A 84 -1.99 4.99 -10.29
CA THR A 84 -1.58 5.58 -9.01
C THR A 84 -1.94 4.67 -7.84
N ALA A 85 -1.22 4.82 -6.74
CA ALA A 85 -1.50 4.14 -5.48
C ALA A 85 -1.41 5.12 -4.31
N PHE A 86 -2.06 4.78 -3.21
CA PHE A 86 -2.07 5.59 -2.00
C PHE A 86 -0.74 5.43 -1.25
N ASP A 87 0.02 6.51 -1.23
CA ASP A 87 1.22 6.65 -0.41
C ASP A 87 0.78 6.90 1.04
N GLN A 88 1.01 5.90 1.89
CA GLN A 88 0.63 6.00 3.30
C GLN A 88 1.46 7.03 4.07
N ASP A 89 2.72 7.26 3.72
CA ASP A 89 3.56 8.21 4.46
C ASP A 89 3.14 9.66 4.15
N HIS A 90 2.94 9.95 2.87
CA HIS A 90 2.55 11.28 2.39
C HIS A 90 1.03 11.54 2.37
N GLN A 91 0.22 10.49 2.56
CA GLN A 91 -1.26 10.55 2.56
C GLN A 91 -1.85 11.09 1.24
N ILE A 92 -1.26 10.72 0.09
CA ILE A 92 -1.67 11.14 -1.25
C ILE A 92 -1.72 9.96 -2.23
N CYS A 93 -2.47 10.08 -3.32
CA CYS A 93 -2.30 9.17 -4.45
C CYS A 93 -1.08 9.62 -5.26
N ALA A 94 -0.01 8.82 -5.26
CA ALA A 94 1.22 9.05 -6.03
C ALA A 94 1.34 8.03 -7.17
N GLU A 95 2.31 8.23 -8.05
CA GLU A 95 2.60 7.28 -9.13
C GLU A 95 2.92 5.91 -8.52
N TRP A 96 2.32 4.85 -9.06
CA TRP A 96 2.43 3.49 -8.52
C TRP A 96 3.89 3.03 -8.30
N GLU A 97 4.79 3.46 -9.16
CA GLU A 97 6.21 3.10 -9.12
C GLU A 97 6.97 3.74 -7.94
N ASP A 98 6.46 4.85 -7.42
CA ASP A 98 7.05 5.60 -6.31
C ASP A 98 6.49 5.16 -4.94
N VAL A 99 5.42 4.37 -4.92
CA VAL A 99 4.73 3.95 -3.70
C VAL A 99 5.24 2.59 -3.22
N ASP A 100 5.86 2.56 -2.04
CA ASP A 100 6.17 1.30 -1.35
C ASP A 100 4.94 0.76 -0.61
N CYS A 101 4.09 0.08 -1.37
CA CYS A 101 2.85 -0.48 -0.83
C CYS A 101 3.08 -1.54 0.25
N ASP A 102 4.14 -2.35 0.14
CA ASP A 102 4.44 -3.42 1.09
C ASP A 102 4.84 -2.82 2.46
N ALA A 103 5.51 -1.66 2.46
CA ALA A 103 5.86 -0.92 3.67
C ALA A 103 4.73 -0.03 4.22
N SER A 104 3.63 0.17 3.49
CA SER A 104 2.55 1.08 3.86
C SER A 104 2.04 0.87 5.30
N THR A 105 1.85 -0.38 5.72
CA THR A 105 1.32 -0.70 7.06
C THR A 105 2.19 -0.21 8.22
N LEU A 106 3.48 0.02 8.00
CA LEU A 106 4.41 0.58 9.00
C LEU A 106 4.08 2.05 9.33
N TYR A 107 3.45 2.75 8.38
CA TYR A 107 3.08 4.16 8.50
C TYR A 107 1.64 4.37 8.98
N TYR A 108 0.89 3.31 9.31
CA TYR A 108 -0.45 3.42 9.87
C TYR A 108 -0.51 4.15 11.23
N SER A 109 0.62 4.23 11.92
CA SER A 109 0.78 4.91 13.20
C SER A 109 1.74 6.09 13.11
N SER A 110 2.04 6.60 11.91
CA SER A 110 2.93 7.76 11.78
C SER A 110 2.34 8.95 12.55
N ASP A 111 3.20 9.63 13.30
CA ASP A 111 2.87 10.65 14.31
C ASP A 111 2.16 11.90 13.75
N ASN A 112 1.88 11.95 12.44
CA ASN A 112 1.18 13.05 11.78
C ASN A 112 -0.30 13.16 12.21
N PHE A 113 -0.82 12.17 12.94
CA PHE A 113 -2.17 12.18 13.49
C PHE A 113 -2.34 13.12 14.71
N ASP A 114 -1.26 13.53 15.37
CA ASP A 114 -1.35 14.36 16.59
C ASP A 114 -1.99 15.74 16.36
N LEU A 115 -1.90 16.29 15.13
CA LEU A 115 -2.55 17.56 14.79
C LEU A 115 -4.08 17.46 14.74
N TYR A 116 -4.63 16.31 14.33
CA TYR A 116 -6.09 16.12 14.24
C TYR A 116 -6.74 15.79 15.59
N ARG A 117 -5.96 15.32 16.58
CA ARG A 117 -6.43 15.13 17.96
C ARG A 117 -6.66 16.43 18.73
N ILE A 118 -5.94 17.51 18.40
CA ILE A 118 -6.05 18.79 19.12
C ILE A 118 -7.36 19.52 18.78
N GLY A 119 -7.94 19.29 17.60
CA GLY A 119 -9.14 19.99 17.12
C GLY A 119 -10.50 19.42 17.59
N SER A 120 -10.51 18.32 18.34
CA SER A 120 -11.75 17.66 18.79
C SER A 120 -12.01 17.96 20.28
N GLY A 121 -12.15 19.24 20.61
CA GLY A 121 -12.61 19.74 21.92
C GLY A 121 -14.08 20.11 21.88
#